data_AF-A0A2D4MQK5-F1
#
_entry.id   AF-A0A2D4MQK5-F1
#
_cell.length_a   1.000
_cell.length_b   1.000
_cell.length_c   1.000
_cell.angle_alpha   90.00
_cell.angle_beta   90.00
_cell.angle_gamma   90.00
#
_symmetry.space_group_name_H-M   'P 1'
#
loop_
_entity.id
_entity.type
_entity.pdbx_description
1 polymer ?
#
loop_
_entity_poly.entity_id
_entity_poly.type
_entity_poly.pdbx_seq_one_letter_code
_entity_poly.pdbx_strand_id
1 'polypeptide(L)'
;DQSTLHAEDPLSVTFMDSHNFNPRYENHSATAESSRLLDVPRYLCEGTESPYQTGQLHPAIRVADLLQHINLMKTSDSYGFKEEYESFFEGQSASWDVAKKDQNRTKNRYGNIIAYDHSRVILQPVEDDPSSDYINANYIDGYQRPSHY
;
A
#
# COMPACT_ATOMS: atom_id res chain seq x y z
N ASP A 1 43.75 13.31 37.59
CA ASP A 1 43.04 12.14 37.08
C ASP A 1 42.01 12.51 36.04
N GLN A 2 42.17 11.96 34.84
CA GLN A 2 41.26 12.10 33.71
C GLN A 2 40.19 11.00 33.73
N SER A 3 39.08 11.29 33.04
CA SER A 3 38.22 10.36 32.27
C SER A 3 37.05 9.70 33.02
N THR A 4 35.83 9.55 32.48
CA THR A 4 35.13 10.08 31.29
C THR A 4 33.64 9.76 31.51
N LEU A 5 32.77 10.75 31.31
CA LEU A 5 31.32 10.56 31.15
C LEU A 5 31.08 10.00 29.74
N HIS A 6 30.34 8.90 29.63
CA HIS A 6 29.72 8.50 28.37
C HIS A 6 28.28 8.10 28.64
N ALA A 7 27.37 8.95 28.20
CA ALA A 7 25.95 8.66 28.06
C ALA A 7 25.76 7.96 26.71
N GLU A 8 25.08 6.83 26.69
CA GLU A 8 24.73 6.13 25.46
C GLU A 8 23.41 6.70 24.94
N ASP A 9 23.46 7.31 23.75
CA ASP A 9 22.32 7.85 23.03
C ASP A 9 21.32 6.75 22.58
N PRO A 10 20.01 7.06 22.49
CA PRO A 10 19.04 6.14 21.94
C PRO A 10 19.30 5.94 20.43
N LEU A 11 19.58 4.70 20.03
CA LEU A 11 19.65 4.30 18.63
C LEU A 11 18.31 4.57 17.94
N SER A 12 18.20 5.73 17.28
CA SER A 12 17.14 6.00 16.33
C SER A 12 17.35 5.09 15.13
N VAL A 13 16.52 4.07 14.99
CA VAL A 13 16.44 3.26 13.77
C VAL A 13 15.89 4.16 12.66
N THR A 14 16.78 4.74 11.85
CA THR A 14 16.42 5.41 10.61
C THR A 14 16.01 4.34 9.59
N PHE A 15 14.70 4.16 9.41
CA PHE A 15 14.13 3.31 8.36
C PHE A 15 14.31 3.98 6.99
N MET A 16 14.89 3.21 6.06
CA MET A 16 14.82 3.27 4.59
C MET A 16 14.62 4.64 3.92
N ASP A 17 15.67 5.15 3.27
CA ASP A 17 15.52 6.07 2.14
C ASP A 17 16.56 5.71 1.07
N SER A 18 16.09 5.28 -0.11
CA SER A 18 16.75 5.36 -1.44
C SER A 18 16.19 4.31 -2.40
N HIS A 19 14.99 4.54 -2.93
CA HIS A 19 14.60 3.95 -4.22
C HIS A 19 14.61 5.03 -5.29
N ASN A 20 15.80 5.31 -5.81
CA ASN A 20 16.00 6.12 -7.00
C ASN A 20 15.76 5.24 -8.25
N PHE A 21 14.54 5.20 -8.77
CA PHE A 21 14.24 4.52 -10.03
C PHE A 21 13.64 5.46 -11.07
N ASN A 22 14.20 5.38 -12.27
CA ASN A 22 13.97 6.26 -13.42
C ASN A 22 12.77 5.73 -14.25
N PRO A 23 11.75 6.53 -14.60
CA PRO A 23 10.57 6.01 -15.27
C PRO A 23 10.79 5.96 -16.79
N ARG A 24 10.86 4.74 -17.36
CA ARG A 24 10.62 4.52 -18.79
C ARG A 24 9.14 4.19 -18.97
N TYR A 25 8.39 5.14 -19.51
CA TYR A 25 6.98 4.99 -19.85
C TYR A 25 6.85 4.28 -21.21
N GLU A 26 6.20 3.12 -21.25
CA GLU A 26 5.65 2.54 -22.49
C GLU A 26 4.13 2.74 -22.52
N ASN A 27 3.67 3.35 -23.61
CA ASN A 27 2.29 3.75 -23.86
C ASN A 27 1.50 2.57 -24.42
N HIS A 28 0.44 2.15 -23.74
CA HIS A 28 -0.62 1.36 -24.36
C HIS A 28 -1.94 2.12 -24.28
N SER A 29 -2.39 2.53 -25.46
CA SER A 29 -3.68 3.18 -25.73
C SER A 29 -4.73 2.10 -25.99
N ALA A 30 -5.91 2.22 -25.36
CA ALA A 30 -7.15 1.67 -25.89
C ALA A 30 -8.34 2.51 -25.44
N THR A 31 -9.16 2.88 -26.43
CA THR A 31 -10.40 3.66 -26.37
C THR A 31 -11.60 2.81 -25.99
N ALA A 32 -12.60 3.40 -25.31
CA ALA A 32 -14.02 3.42 -25.74
C ALA A 32 -14.98 3.85 -24.61
N GLU A 33 -16.04 4.52 -25.05
CA GLU A 33 -17.11 5.20 -24.30
C GLU A 33 -18.18 4.25 -23.76
N SER A 34 -18.86 4.60 -22.65
CA SER A 34 -20.31 4.43 -22.54
C SER A 34 -20.92 5.16 -21.33
N SER A 35 -21.92 5.99 -21.61
CA SER A 35 -22.81 6.65 -20.64
C SER A 35 -23.79 5.66 -20.00
N ARG A 36 -23.89 5.61 -18.66
CA ARG A 36 -25.13 5.30 -17.92
C ARG A 36 -25.16 6.05 -16.57
N LEU A 37 -26.23 6.82 -16.40
CA LEU A 37 -26.63 7.54 -15.20
C LEU A 37 -27.03 6.56 -14.08
N LEU A 38 -26.59 6.87 -12.86
CA LEU A 38 -27.08 6.33 -11.58
C LEU A 38 -26.92 4.82 -11.38
N ASP A 39 -25.67 4.36 -11.32
CA ASP A 39 -25.32 3.21 -10.50
C ASP A 39 -23.89 3.45 -10.02
N VAL A 40 -23.73 3.90 -8.76
CA VAL A 40 -22.41 3.87 -8.13
C VAL A 40 -22.07 2.40 -8.04
N PRO A 41 -21.02 1.87 -8.70
CA PRO A 41 -20.68 0.48 -8.56
C PRO A 41 -20.35 0.26 -7.08
N ARG A 42 -21.30 -0.34 -6.36
CA ARG A 42 -20.96 -1.03 -5.12
C ARG A 42 -20.08 -2.16 -5.61
N TYR A 43 -18.77 -1.98 -5.53
CA TYR A 43 -17.83 -3.06 -5.77
C TYR A 43 -18.12 -4.12 -4.71
N LEU A 44 -19.06 -5.01 -5.04
CA LEU A 44 -19.21 -6.27 -4.37
C LEU A 44 -17.91 -7.00 -4.71
N CYS A 45 -17.01 -7.05 -3.73
CA CYS A 45 -15.82 -7.88 -3.80
C CYS A 45 -16.31 -9.34 -3.83
N GLU A 46 -16.67 -9.84 -5.01
CA GLU A 46 -16.97 -11.24 -5.22
C GLU A 46 -15.66 -12.03 -5.12
N GLY A 47 -15.48 -12.70 -3.99
CA GLY A 47 -14.81 -14.00 -3.96
C GLY A 47 -13.31 -14.04 -4.22
N THR A 48 -12.56 -12.94 -4.13
CA THR A 48 -11.10 -13.03 -4.10
C THR A 48 -10.65 -13.30 -2.67
N GLU A 49 -10.04 -14.47 -2.50
CA GLU A 49 -9.19 -14.86 -1.38
C GLU A 49 -8.51 -13.65 -0.73
N SER A 50 -8.43 -13.68 0.61
CA SER A 50 -7.81 -12.62 1.40
C SER A 50 -6.50 -12.13 0.76
N PRO A 51 -6.32 -10.81 0.54
CA PRO A 51 -5.17 -10.25 -0.19
C PRO A 51 -3.82 -10.41 0.56
N TYR A 52 -3.81 -11.08 1.71
CA TYR A 52 -2.60 -11.38 2.49
C TYR A 52 -1.96 -12.73 2.16
N GLN A 53 -2.26 -13.32 1.00
CA GLN A 53 -1.56 -14.50 0.51
C GLN A 53 -0.11 -14.14 0.17
N THR A 54 0.78 -14.05 1.16
CA THR A 54 2.20 -14.33 0.92
C THR A 54 2.26 -15.71 0.25
N GLY A 55 3.11 -15.87 -0.77
CA GLY A 55 3.26 -17.14 -1.49
C GLY A 55 3.58 -18.36 -0.59
N GLN A 56 3.92 -18.10 0.68
CA GLN A 56 3.91 -19.04 1.80
C GLN A 56 2.82 -18.63 2.80
N LEU A 57 1.87 -19.51 3.10
CA LEU A 57 0.84 -19.25 4.10
C LEU A 57 1.46 -19.21 5.50
N HIS A 58 1.57 -18.03 6.11
CA HIS A 58 1.91 -17.89 7.53
C HIS A 58 0.65 -18.12 8.37
N PRO A 59 0.58 -19.18 9.20
CA PRO A 59 -0.60 -19.45 10.01
C PRO A 59 -0.79 -18.38 11.07
N ALA A 60 -2.05 -18.10 11.42
CA ALA A 60 -2.37 -17.17 12.49
C ALA A 60 -1.71 -17.58 13.82
N ILE A 61 -1.03 -16.63 14.46
CA ILE A 61 -0.33 -16.85 15.73
C ILE A 61 -1.34 -16.71 16.87
N ARG A 62 -1.45 -17.73 17.72
CA ARG A 62 -2.29 -17.64 18.92
C ARG A 62 -1.71 -16.62 19.89
N VAL A 63 -2.57 -15.89 20.60
CA VAL A 63 -2.14 -14.90 21.60
C VAL A 63 -1.20 -15.50 22.65
N ALA A 64 -1.45 -16.75 23.07
CA ALA A 64 -0.62 -17.47 24.03
C ALA A 64 0.83 -17.71 23.54
N ASP A 65 1.03 -17.80 22.23
CA ASP A 65 2.34 -18.10 21.62
C ASP A 65 3.05 -16.84 21.11
N LEU A 66 2.38 -15.67 21.08
CA LEU A 66 2.88 -14.46 20.44
C LEU A 66 4.24 -14.02 20.96
N LEU A 67 4.44 -14.04 22.30
CA LEU A 67 5.72 -13.68 22.90
C LEU A 67 6.86 -14.61 22.46
N GLN A 68 6.60 -15.91 22.40
CA GLN A 68 7.56 -16.90 21.95
C GLN A 68 7.91 -16.69 20.48
N HIS A 69 6.91 -16.44 19.64
CA HIS A 69 7.11 -16.17 18.22
C HIS A 69 7.96 -14.90 18.01
N ILE A 70 7.66 -13.79 18.70
CA ILE A 70 8.45 -12.57 18.60
C ILE A 70 9.92 -12.81 18.99
N ASN A 71 10.17 -13.57 20.07
CA ASN A 71 11.53 -13.87 20.50
C ASN A 71 12.29 -14.71 19.46
N LEU A 72 11.61 -15.66 18.81
CA LEU A 72 12.17 -16.44 17.72
C LEU A 72 12.52 -15.54 16.52
N MET A 73 11.61 -14.66 16.11
CA MET A 73 11.81 -13.76 14.96
C MET A 73 12.92 -12.73 15.18
N LYS A 74 13.18 -12.36 16.45
CA LYS A 74 14.29 -11.46 16.84
C LYS A 74 15.66 -12.15 16.88
N THR A 75 15.72 -13.48 16.86
CA THR A 75 17.01 -14.18 16.85
C THR A 75 17.81 -13.79 15.60
N SER A 76 19.15 -13.86 15.70
CA SER A 76 20.06 -13.55 14.59
C SER A 76 19.81 -12.16 13.96
N ASP A 77 19.77 -11.11 14.80
CA ASP A 77 19.60 -9.71 14.37
C ASP A 77 18.27 -9.44 13.64
N SER A 78 17.17 -10.00 14.14
CA SER A 78 15.82 -9.87 13.57
C SER A 78 15.65 -10.42 12.14
N TYR A 79 16.53 -11.34 11.72
CA TYR A 79 16.50 -11.91 10.38
C TYR A 79 15.14 -12.56 10.04
N GLY A 80 14.46 -13.16 11.01
CA GLY A 80 13.14 -13.76 10.79
C GLY A 80 12.08 -12.74 10.37
N PHE A 81 12.03 -11.56 11.00
CA PHE A 81 11.11 -10.50 10.59
C PHE A 81 11.43 -9.96 9.20
N LYS A 82 12.73 -9.84 8.89
CA LYS A 82 13.17 -9.37 7.57
C LYS A 82 12.77 -10.36 6.48
N GLU A 83 13.05 -11.66 6.68
CA GLU A 83 12.70 -12.71 5.73
C GLU A 83 11.19 -12.77 5.47
N GLU A 84 10.36 -12.73 6.52
CA GLU A 84 8.90 -12.71 6.37
C GLU A 84 8.42 -11.44 5.66
N TYR A 85 9.00 -10.27 5.96
CA TYR A 85 8.66 -9.01 5.29
C TYR A 85 9.05 -9.01 3.80
N GLU A 86 10.26 -9.49 3.46
CA GLU A 86 10.73 -9.54 2.07
C GLU A 86 9.99 -10.63 1.24
N SER A 87 9.24 -11.52 1.90
CA SER A 87 8.40 -12.51 1.22
C SER A 87 7.09 -11.93 0.64
N PHE A 88 6.70 -10.72 1.04
CA PHE A 88 5.54 -10.04 0.46
C PHE A 88 5.74 -9.75 -1.02
N PHE A 89 4.65 -9.71 -1.78
CA PHE A 89 4.71 -9.33 -3.19
C PHE A 89 5.16 -7.88 -3.32
N GLU A 90 6.27 -7.69 -4.03
CA GLU A 90 6.74 -6.37 -4.42
C GLU A 90 6.10 -5.90 -5.73
N GLY A 91 6.09 -4.58 -5.91
CA GLY A 91 5.61 -3.94 -7.14
C GLY A 91 4.10 -3.67 -7.13
N GLN A 92 3.63 -3.13 -8.25
CA GLN A 92 2.24 -2.75 -8.38
C GLN A 92 1.42 -3.92 -8.93
N SER A 93 0.50 -4.43 -8.13
CA SER A 93 -0.22 -5.69 -8.37
C SER A 93 -1.65 -5.53 -8.92
N ALA A 94 -2.15 -4.30 -8.98
CA ALA A 94 -3.49 -3.95 -9.49
C ALA A 94 -3.42 -2.76 -10.42
N SER A 95 -4.50 -2.36 -11.10
CA SER A 95 -4.47 -1.18 -11.98
C SER A 95 -4.47 0.16 -11.22
N TRP A 96 -3.88 1.19 -11.82
CA TRP A 96 -3.80 2.57 -11.31
C TRP A 96 -4.02 3.59 -12.45
N ASP A 97 -4.86 3.25 -13.41
CA ASP A 97 -5.04 3.98 -14.65
C ASP A 97 -5.61 5.39 -14.42
N VAL A 98 -6.44 5.57 -13.40
CA VAL A 98 -6.98 6.90 -13.04
C VAL A 98 -5.90 7.78 -12.41
N ALA A 99 -5.06 7.20 -11.56
CA ALA A 99 -4.02 7.92 -10.84
C ALA A 99 -2.88 8.41 -11.75
N LYS A 100 -2.59 7.68 -12.84
CA LYS A 100 -1.53 8.04 -13.80
C LYS A 100 -1.95 9.01 -14.91
N LYS A 101 -3.24 9.40 -14.98
CA LYS A 101 -3.70 10.42 -15.94
C LYS A 101 -2.93 11.72 -15.73
N ASP A 102 -2.58 12.41 -16.82
CA ASP A 102 -1.80 13.65 -16.76
C ASP A 102 -2.44 14.71 -15.86
N GLN A 103 -3.78 14.80 -15.86
CA GLN A 103 -4.55 15.72 -15.02
C GLN A 103 -4.46 15.42 -13.51
N ASN A 104 -4.17 14.16 -13.16
CA ASN A 104 -4.11 13.69 -11.77
C ASN A 104 -2.68 13.53 -11.25
N ARG A 105 -1.67 13.52 -12.14
CA ARG A 105 -0.27 13.32 -11.75
C ARG A 105 0.22 14.33 -10.72
N THR A 106 -0.21 15.59 -10.84
CA THR A 106 0.13 16.67 -9.89
C THR A 106 -0.60 16.57 -8.55
N LYS A 107 -1.67 15.76 -8.47
CA LYS A 107 -2.43 15.50 -7.24
C LYS A 107 -1.79 14.38 -6.40
N ASN A 108 -0.76 13.71 -6.93
CA ASN A 108 0.04 12.71 -6.21
C ASN A 108 1.29 13.37 -5.63
N ARG A 109 1.51 13.23 -4.31
CA ARG A 109 2.73 13.76 -3.65
C ARG A 109 3.99 13.05 -4.16
N TYR A 110 3.90 11.75 -4.40
CA TYR A 110 4.98 10.92 -4.92
C TYR A 110 4.48 10.14 -6.14
N GLY A 111 5.29 10.05 -7.20
CA GLY A 111 4.89 9.34 -8.42
C GLY A 111 4.80 7.82 -8.26
N ASN A 112 5.47 7.27 -7.25
CA ASN A 112 5.48 5.85 -6.90
C ASN A 112 4.48 5.48 -5.78
N ILE A 113 3.77 6.47 -5.20
CA ILE A 113 2.73 6.24 -4.19
C ILE A 113 1.42 6.77 -4.76
N ILE A 114 0.63 5.86 -5.31
CA ILE A 114 -0.57 6.17 -6.09
C ILE A 114 -1.73 5.27 -5.68
N ALA A 115 -2.95 5.74 -5.91
CA ALA A 115 -4.13 4.98 -5.58
C ALA A 115 -4.48 3.93 -6.63
N TYR A 116 -4.80 2.71 -6.19
CA TYR A 116 -5.33 1.66 -7.08
C TYR A 116 -6.79 1.91 -7.45
N ASP A 117 -7.17 1.59 -8.69
CA ASP A 117 -8.49 1.94 -9.22
C ASP A 117 -9.65 1.22 -8.51
N HIS A 118 -9.44 -0.04 -8.11
CA HIS A 118 -10.50 -0.90 -7.55
C HIS A 118 -10.93 -0.50 -6.13
N SER A 119 -10.10 0.25 -5.40
CA SER A 119 -10.36 0.65 -4.01
C SER A 119 -10.19 2.15 -3.76
N ARG A 120 -9.94 2.95 -4.80
CA ARG A 120 -9.77 4.40 -4.63
C ARG A 120 -11.03 5.04 -4.08
N VAL A 121 -10.86 6.11 -3.31
CA VAL A 121 -11.97 6.98 -2.94
C VAL A 121 -12.37 7.83 -4.15
N ILE A 122 -13.65 7.80 -4.51
CA ILE A 122 -14.20 8.58 -5.63
C ILE A 122 -14.92 9.80 -5.04
N LEU A 123 -14.40 10.99 -5.32
CA LEU A 123 -15.04 12.23 -4.90
C LEU A 123 -16.27 12.52 -5.77
N GLN A 124 -17.19 13.31 -5.24
CA GLN A 124 -18.29 13.82 -6.05
C GLN A 124 -17.72 14.71 -7.17
N PRO A 125 -17.97 14.39 -8.45
CA PRO A 125 -17.49 15.21 -9.55
C PRO A 125 -18.08 16.62 -9.49
N VAL A 126 -17.23 17.60 -9.75
CA VAL A 126 -17.60 19.01 -9.90
C VAL A 126 -17.82 19.31 -11.37
N GLU A 127 -18.81 20.15 -11.69
CA GLU A 127 -19.06 20.63 -13.05
C GLU A 127 -17.79 21.30 -13.61
N ASP A 128 -17.56 21.12 -14.92
CA ASP A 128 -16.42 21.67 -15.67
C ASP A 128 -15.00 21.18 -15.28
N ASP A 129 -14.86 20.24 -14.33
CA ASP A 129 -13.58 19.55 -14.06
C ASP A 129 -13.73 18.01 -14.15
N PRO A 130 -13.39 17.40 -15.29
CA PRO A 130 -13.44 15.94 -15.49
C PRO A 130 -12.49 15.13 -14.60
N SER A 131 -11.56 15.78 -13.89
CA SER A 131 -10.57 15.14 -13.02
C SER A 131 -10.89 15.30 -11.53
N SER A 132 -11.98 15.99 -11.21
CA SER A 132 -12.37 16.36 -9.84
C SER A 132 -12.77 15.16 -8.97
N ASP A 133 -13.07 14.01 -9.57
CA ASP A 133 -13.41 12.76 -8.87
C ASP A 133 -12.20 12.09 -8.20
N TYR A 134 -10.98 12.55 -8.48
CA TYR A 134 -9.75 11.92 -8.05
C TYR A 134 -9.15 12.55 -6.78
N ILE A 135 -8.89 11.68 -5.80
CA ILE A 135 -7.99 11.90 -4.68
C ILE A 135 -7.06 10.69 -4.54
N ASN A 136 -5.81 10.91 -4.17
CA ASN A 136 -4.88 9.82 -3.87
C ASN A 136 -5.19 9.25 -2.47
N ALA A 137 -6.20 8.37 -2.42
CA ALA A 137 -6.62 7.65 -1.23
C ALA A 137 -7.31 6.34 -1.64
N ASN A 138 -7.18 5.31 -0.82
CA ASN A 138 -7.84 4.02 -0.97
C ASN A 138 -8.60 3.65 0.30
N TYR A 139 -9.73 2.97 0.13
CA TYR A 139 -10.38 2.28 1.24
C TYR A 139 -9.57 1.06 1.65
N ILE A 140 -9.42 0.86 2.95
CA ILE A 140 -8.72 -0.30 3.53
C ILE A 140 -9.69 -1.11 4.39
N ASP A 141 -9.66 -2.42 4.20
CA ASP A 141 -10.44 -3.35 5.01
C ASP A 141 -9.92 -3.42 6.45
N GLY A 142 -10.84 -3.45 7.41
CA GLY A 142 -10.57 -3.81 8.79
C GLY A 142 -10.89 -5.29 9.06
N TYR A 143 -10.59 -5.75 10.28
CA TYR A 143 -10.97 -7.10 10.70
C TYR A 143 -12.49 -7.29 10.60
N GLN A 144 -12.93 -8.14 9.67
CA GLN A 144 -14.35 -8.42 9.38
C GLN A 144 -15.18 -7.18 9.00
N ARG A 145 -14.53 -6.11 8.52
CA ARG A 145 -15.20 -4.85 8.16
C ARG A 145 -14.64 -4.34 6.84
N PRO A 146 -15.32 -4.56 5.71
CA PRO A 146 -14.85 -4.09 4.41
C PRO A 146 -14.87 -2.55 4.36
N SER A 147 -13.88 -1.97 3.69
CA SER A 147 -13.74 -0.52 3.45
C SER A 147 -13.93 0.32 4.72
N HIS A 148 -13.25 -0.06 5.80
CA HIS A 148 -13.47 0.55 7.11
C HIS A 148 -12.69 1.86 7.31
N TYR A 149 -11.52 1.96 6.68
CA TYR A 149 -10.60 3.10 6.76
C TYR A 149 -10.43 3.77 5.41
#